data_AF-I4DKP9-F1
#
_entry.id   AF-I4DKP9-F1
#
_cell.length_a   1.000
_cell.length_b   1.000
_cell.length_c   1.000
_cell.angle_alpha   90.00
_cell.angle_beta   90.00
_cell.angle_gamma   90.00
#
_symmetry.space_group_name_H-M   'P 1'
#
loop_
_entity.id
_entity.type
_entity.pdbx_description
1 polymer ?
#
loop_
_entity_poly.entity_id
_entity_poly.type
_entity_poly.pdbx_seq_one_letter_code
_entity_poly.pdbx_strand_id
1 'polypeptide(L)'
;MYDELVLLELKEFGRRSLISVENDMQKESTDKSETVIGSDDLQQNEVNDLISFLKTNLNGKVFEVRTTQKLDTHPCVIVIPEMAAARHFIRTQAQNLSEENRFALLRPQLEINAKHPIIKKLHKLVSSDKELANMVSQQLFSNAMVTAGLVMDPRNLVNHINDLLVKALEKH
;
A
#
# COMPACT_ATOMS: atom_id res chain seq x y z
N MET A 1 10.44 20.35 2.87
CA MET A 1 11.09 20.31 1.55
C MET A 1 10.01 20.48 0.48
N TYR A 2 10.19 21.42 -0.44
CA TYR A 2 9.22 21.75 -1.51
C TYR A 2 9.70 21.30 -2.89
N ASP A 3 10.86 20.64 -2.96
CA ASP A 3 11.56 20.25 -4.18
C ASP A 3 10.66 19.43 -5.11
N GLU A 4 9.87 18.52 -4.53
CA GLU A 4 8.91 17.71 -5.28
C GLU A 4 7.82 18.55 -5.97
N LEU A 5 7.32 19.59 -5.30
CA LEU A 5 6.36 20.52 -5.88
C LEU A 5 7.00 21.34 -7.00
N VAL A 6 8.24 21.78 -6.80
CA VAL A 6 8.99 22.51 -7.84
C VAL A 6 9.17 21.65 -9.09
N LEU A 7 9.52 20.37 -8.93
CA LEU A 7 9.67 19.43 -10.04
C LEU A 7 8.33 19.12 -10.74
N LEU A 8 7.23 19.05 -9.97
CA LEU A 8 5.88 18.88 -10.52
C LEU A 8 5.46 20.08 -11.40
N GLU A 9 5.76 21.30 -10.96
CA GLU A 9 5.48 22.53 -11.73
C GLU A 9 6.42 22.71 -12.93
N LEU A 10 7.68 22.27 -12.82
CA LEU A 10 8.68 22.39 -13.88
C LEU A 10 8.29 21.58 -15.14
N LYS A 11 7.68 20.40 -14.96
CA LYS A 11 7.16 19.46 -15.98
C LYS A 11 8.19 18.90 -16.98
N GLU A 12 9.04 19.74 -17.56
CA GLU A 12 10.02 19.41 -18.59
C GLU A 12 11.32 20.18 -18.36
N PHE A 13 12.46 19.51 -18.60
CA PHE A 13 13.75 20.18 -18.67
C PHE A 13 14.53 19.67 -19.89
N GLY A 14 14.95 20.58 -20.76
CA GLY A 14 15.74 20.23 -21.94
C GLY A 14 15.06 19.22 -22.88
N ARG A 15 13.75 19.39 -23.15
CA ARG A 15 12.96 18.47 -24.02
C ARG A 15 12.75 17.07 -23.45
N ARG A 16 12.93 16.89 -22.15
CA ARG A 16 12.66 15.64 -21.44
C ARG A 16 11.63 15.88 -20.35
N SER A 17 10.54 15.12 -20.39
CA SER A 17 9.51 15.16 -19.36
C SER A 17 10.05 14.57 -18.05
N LEU A 18 9.74 15.23 -16.94
CA LEU A 18 10.08 14.78 -15.60
C LEU A 18 8.94 13.90 -15.06
N ILE A 19 9.28 12.69 -14.63
CA ILE A 19 8.32 11.74 -14.08
C ILE A 19 8.91 11.18 -12.78
N SER A 20 8.17 11.24 -11.68
CA SER A 20 8.55 10.53 -10.44
C SER A 20 8.50 9.03 -10.67
N VAL A 21 9.44 8.29 -10.09
CA VAL A 21 9.43 6.81 -10.09
C VAL A 21 8.07 6.28 -9.64
N GLU A 22 7.43 6.92 -8.65
CA GLU A 22 6.13 6.49 -8.13
C GLU A 22 4.98 6.65 -9.14
N ASN A 23 5.05 7.70 -9.97
CA ASN A 23 4.09 7.90 -11.06
C ASN A 23 4.41 6.99 -12.25
N ASP A 24 5.69 6.69 -12.49
CA ASP A 24 6.08 5.72 -13.53
C ASP A 24 5.68 4.29 -13.16
N MET A 25 5.72 3.95 -11.86
CA MET A 25 5.19 2.70 -11.33
C MET A 25 3.70 2.51 -11.62
N GLN A 26 2.92 3.57 -11.84
CA GLN A 26 1.49 3.47 -12.22
C GLN A 26 1.26 3.15 -13.68
N LYS A 27 2.20 3.49 -14.56
CA LYS A 27 2.06 3.15 -15.97
C LYS A 27 2.02 1.64 -16.06
N GLU A 28 0.93 1.15 -16.65
CA GLU A 28 0.67 -0.27 -16.83
C GLU A 28 1.94 -0.91 -17.41
N SER A 29 2.51 -1.83 -16.65
CA SER A 29 3.40 -2.82 -17.26
C SER A 29 2.56 -3.51 -18.31
N THR A 30 2.91 -3.30 -19.58
CA THR A 30 2.32 -3.97 -20.74
C THR A 30 2.52 -5.49 -20.68
N ASP A 31 3.23 -5.96 -19.67
CA ASP A 31 3.28 -7.34 -19.22
C ASP A 31 1.90 -7.72 -18.67
N LYS A 32 1.10 -8.26 -19.60
CA LYS A 32 0.08 -9.26 -19.32
C LYS A 32 0.50 -10.09 -18.12
N SER A 33 -0.44 -10.36 -17.22
CA SER A 33 -0.31 -11.28 -16.10
C SER A 33 0.43 -12.57 -16.50
N GLU A 34 1.75 -12.56 -16.49
CA GLU A 34 2.53 -13.78 -16.48
C GLU A 34 2.35 -14.29 -15.06
N THR A 35 1.45 -15.27 -14.99
CA THR A 35 1.27 -16.21 -13.90
C THR A 35 2.56 -16.32 -13.11
N VAL A 36 2.53 -15.90 -11.86
CA VAL A 36 3.61 -16.13 -10.92
C VAL A 36 3.71 -17.65 -10.72
N ILE A 37 4.53 -18.31 -11.53
CA ILE A 37 4.83 -19.75 -11.44
C ILE A 37 6.23 -19.87 -10.84
N GLY A 38 6.34 -19.57 -9.55
CA GLY A 38 7.37 -20.11 -8.68
C GLY A 38 6.73 -21.21 -7.83
N SER A 39 7.40 -22.34 -7.61
CA SER A 39 6.85 -23.49 -6.87
C SER A 39 6.49 -23.19 -5.39
N ASP A 40 6.93 -22.05 -4.86
CA ASP A 40 6.66 -21.57 -3.50
C ASP A 40 5.79 -20.28 -3.49
N ASP A 41 5.38 -19.78 -4.66
CA ASP A 41 4.57 -18.56 -4.75
C ASP A 41 3.07 -18.87 -4.65
N LEU A 42 2.29 -17.86 -4.22
CA LEU A 42 0.83 -18.00 -4.14
C LEU A 42 0.26 -18.23 -5.54
N GLN A 43 -0.64 -19.21 -5.65
CA GLN A 43 -1.38 -19.45 -6.88
C GLN A 43 -2.34 -18.30 -7.18
N GLN A 44 -2.74 -18.16 -8.44
CA GLN A 44 -3.62 -17.05 -8.86
C GLN A 44 -4.94 -17.01 -8.08
N ASN A 45 -5.51 -18.17 -7.73
CA ASN A 45 -6.73 -18.24 -6.93
C ASN A 45 -6.50 -17.72 -5.49
N GLU A 46 -5.42 -18.15 -4.84
CA GLU A 46 -5.03 -17.69 -3.51
C GLU A 46 -4.75 -16.19 -3.47
N VAL A 47 -4.15 -15.66 -4.54
CA VAL A 47 -3.95 -14.22 -4.73
C VAL A 47 -5.29 -13.49 -4.82
N ASN A 48 -6.24 -14.00 -5.62
CA ASN A 48 -7.56 -13.37 -5.78
C ASN A 48 -8.36 -13.39 -4.47
N ASP A 49 -8.27 -14.48 -3.71
CA ASP A 49 -8.88 -14.62 -2.39
C ASP A 49 -8.29 -13.59 -1.41
N LEU A 50 -6.95 -13.46 -1.40
CA LEU A 50 -6.27 -12.47 -0.56
C LEU A 50 -6.61 -11.03 -0.95
N ILE A 51 -6.67 -10.71 -2.25
CA ILE A 51 -7.11 -9.39 -2.74
C ILE A 51 -8.52 -9.08 -2.24
N SER A 52 -9.43 -10.05 -2.33
CA SER A 52 -10.81 -9.89 -1.88
C SER A 52 -10.89 -9.67 -0.37
N PHE A 53 -10.16 -10.46 0.41
CA PHE A 53 -10.02 -10.29 1.86
C PHE A 53 -9.50 -8.89 2.23
N LEU A 54 -8.43 -8.43 1.57
CA LEU A 54 -7.84 -7.11 1.82
C LEU A 54 -8.81 -5.98 1.48
N LYS A 55 -9.54 -6.07 0.36
CA LYS A 55 -10.57 -5.09 -0.01
C LYS A 55 -11.67 -4.99 1.05
N THR A 56 -12.13 -6.13 1.58
CA THR A 56 -13.15 -6.14 2.64
C THR A 56 -12.61 -5.58 3.96
N ASN A 57 -11.42 -6.02 4.39
CA ASN A 57 -10.85 -5.63 5.68
C ASN A 57 -10.37 -4.17 5.72
N LEU A 58 -9.96 -3.62 4.57
CA LEU A 58 -9.51 -2.23 4.42
C LEU A 58 -10.58 -1.34 3.77
N ASN A 59 -11.85 -1.73 3.86
CA ASN A 59 -12.96 -0.96 3.31
C ASN A 59 -12.96 0.48 3.88
N GLY A 60 -13.23 1.46 3.01
CA GLY A 60 -13.14 2.89 3.34
C GLY A 60 -11.71 3.45 3.42
N LYS A 61 -10.68 2.59 3.37
CA LYS A 61 -9.27 3.01 3.38
C LYS A 61 -8.57 2.88 2.04
N VAL A 62 -8.86 1.82 1.29
CA VAL A 62 -8.30 1.57 -0.05
C VAL A 62 -9.38 1.69 -1.11
N PHE A 63 -9.02 2.28 -2.25
CA PHE A 63 -9.89 2.30 -3.43
C PHE A 63 -9.74 1.01 -4.24
N GLU A 64 -8.51 0.49 -4.34
CA GLU A 64 -8.22 -0.73 -5.08
C GLU A 64 -7.11 -1.53 -4.41
N VAL A 65 -7.12 -2.85 -4.60
CA VAL A 65 -6.03 -3.75 -4.23
C VAL A 65 -5.66 -4.57 -5.46
N ARG A 66 -4.38 -4.61 -5.81
CA ARG A 66 -3.82 -5.38 -6.94
C ARG A 66 -2.45 -5.96 -6.59
N THR A 67 -1.93 -6.86 -7.43
CA THR A 67 -0.56 -7.35 -7.32
C THR A 67 0.43 -6.49 -8.09
N THR A 68 1.70 -6.56 -7.70
CA THR A 68 2.81 -5.90 -8.40
C THR A 68 4.05 -6.78 -8.41
N GLN A 69 4.82 -6.72 -9.50
CA GLN A 69 6.14 -7.36 -9.64
C GLN A 69 7.29 -6.37 -9.47
N LYS A 70 6.98 -5.08 -9.27
CA LYS A 70 7.98 -4.00 -9.17
C LYS A 70 8.65 -3.94 -7.79
N LEU A 71 8.14 -4.70 -6.81
CA LEU A 71 8.65 -4.76 -5.46
C LEU A 71 9.54 -6.00 -5.27
N ASP A 72 10.70 -5.79 -4.66
CA ASP A 72 11.62 -6.86 -4.27
C ASP A 72 11.50 -7.16 -2.77
N THR A 73 12.01 -6.25 -1.93
CA THR A 73 12.13 -6.44 -0.48
C THR A 73 10.89 -6.06 0.33
N HIS A 74 9.95 -5.32 -0.27
CA HIS A 74 8.77 -4.81 0.44
C HIS A 74 7.52 -5.66 0.18
N PRO A 75 6.65 -5.87 1.20
CA PRO A 75 5.43 -6.65 1.07
C PRO A 75 4.34 -5.96 0.26
N CYS A 76 4.26 -4.64 0.35
CA CYS A 76 3.24 -3.83 -0.32
C CYS A 76 3.65 -2.36 -0.40
N VAL A 77 2.99 -1.61 -1.29
CA VAL A 77 3.17 -0.17 -1.46
C VAL A 77 1.82 0.50 -1.72
N ILE A 78 1.69 1.77 -1.31
CA ILE A 78 0.54 2.61 -1.65
C ILE A 78 0.88 3.42 -2.89
N VAL A 79 -0.07 3.45 -3.82
CA VAL A 79 0.03 4.15 -5.09
C VAL A 79 -1.18 5.07 -5.25
N ILE A 80 -0.94 6.34 -5.59
CA ILE A 80 -1.96 7.37 -5.81
C ILE A 80 -1.54 8.18 -7.04
N PRO A 81 -2.45 8.42 -8.00
CA PRO A 81 -2.17 9.34 -9.11
C PRO A 81 -1.63 10.68 -8.63
N GLU A 82 -0.49 11.09 -9.17
CA GLU A 82 0.21 12.31 -8.77
C GLU A 82 0.59 12.34 -7.27
N MET A 83 1.45 11.39 -6.86
CA MET A 83 1.92 11.27 -5.46
C MET A 83 2.43 12.59 -4.86
N ALA A 84 3.13 13.39 -5.66
CA ALA A 84 3.59 14.73 -5.28
C ALA A 84 2.46 15.66 -4.84
N ALA A 85 1.40 15.71 -5.63
CA ALA A 85 0.22 16.52 -5.33
C ALA A 85 -0.51 15.96 -4.10
N ALA A 86 -0.61 14.63 -3.98
CA ALA A 86 -1.21 13.97 -2.83
C ALA A 86 -0.48 14.31 -1.51
N ARG A 87 0.85 14.21 -1.48
CA ARG A 87 1.66 14.61 -0.33
C ARG A 87 1.53 16.09 -0.01
N HIS A 88 1.53 16.94 -1.03
CA HIS A 88 1.33 18.38 -0.83
C HIS A 88 -0.04 18.67 -0.21
N PHE A 89 -1.10 18.06 -0.74
CA PHE A 89 -2.47 18.18 -0.23
C PHE A 89 -2.58 17.73 1.22
N ILE A 90 -2.01 16.57 1.57
CA ILE A 90 -1.99 16.08 2.96
C ILE A 90 -1.33 17.10 3.89
N ARG A 91 -0.20 17.68 3.47
CA ARG A 91 0.55 18.64 4.28
C ARG A 91 -0.17 19.98 4.46
N THR A 92 -0.89 20.48 3.46
CA THR A 92 -1.42 21.87 3.47
C THR A 92 -2.92 21.97 3.69
N GLN A 93 -3.71 20.99 3.28
CA GLN A 93 -5.17 21.11 3.19
C GLN A 93 -5.93 20.03 3.95
N ALA A 94 -5.28 18.89 4.27
CA ALA A 94 -6.00 17.76 4.84
C ALA A 94 -6.11 17.76 6.39
N GLN A 95 -5.54 18.75 7.09
CA GLN A 95 -5.51 18.79 8.56
C GLN A 95 -6.91 18.72 9.20
N ASN A 96 -7.91 19.33 8.57
CA ASN A 96 -9.28 19.38 9.07
C ASN A 96 -10.18 18.26 8.51
N LEU A 97 -9.65 17.40 7.64
CA LEU A 97 -10.44 16.33 7.04
C LEU A 97 -10.43 15.08 7.92
N SER A 98 -11.58 14.42 8.02
CA SER A 98 -11.64 13.05 8.57
C SER A 98 -10.78 12.11 7.74
N GLU A 99 -10.35 11.01 8.35
CA GLU A 99 -9.53 9.99 7.67
C GLU A 99 -10.27 9.38 6.47
N GLU A 100 -11.56 9.09 6.63
CA GLU A 100 -12.43 8.57 5.56
C GLU A 100 -12.51 9.52 4.35
N ASN A 101 -12.74 10.82 4.60
CA ASN A 101 -12.80 11.82 3.53
C ASN A 101 -11.45 11.96 2.81
N ARG A 102 -10.33 11.83 3.55
CA ARG A 102 -9.00 11.84 2.95
C ARG A 102 -8.81 10.66 2.01
N PHE A 103 -9.18 9.45 2.43
CA PHE A 103 -9.06 8.26 1.57
C PHE A 103 -10.00 8.30 0.37
N ALA A 104 -11.20 8.85 0.52
CA ALA A 104 -12.12 9.06 -0.59
C ALA A 104 -11.55 10.01 -1.66
N LEU A 105 -10.85 11.08 -1.24
CA LEU A 105 -10.21 12.03 -2.15
C LEU A 105 -8.94 11.47 -2.79
N LEU A 106 -8.09 10.84 -2.00
CA LEU A 106 -6.79 10.32 -2.44
C LEU A 106 -6.89 9.03 -3.26
N ARG A 107 -7.95 8.25 -3.06
CA ARG A 107 -8.21 6.96 -3.71
C ARG A 107 -6.96 6.05 -3.74
N PRO A 108 -6.36 5.75 -2.58
CA PRO A 108 -5.13 4.97 -2.53
C PRO A 108 -5.34 3.55 -3.06
N GLN A 109 -4.41 3.12 -3.90
CA GLN A 109 -4.33 1.76 -4.44
C GLN A 109 -3.24 1.01 -3.66
N LEU A 110 -3.60 -0.11 -3.04
CA LEU A 110 -2.65 -0.99 -2.37
C LEU A 110 -2.13 -2.03 -3.36
N GLU A 111 -0.84 -1.96 -3.69
CA GLU A 111 -0.19 -3.01 -4.47
C GLU A 111 0.52 -3.99 -3.54
N ILE A 112 0.26 -5.28 -3.69
CA ILE A 112 0.88 -6.34 -2.89
C ILE A 112 1.90 -7.14 -3.70
N ASN A 113 2.99 -7.53 -3.05
CA ASN A 113 4.00 -8.42 -3.60
C ASN A 113 3.68 -9.87 -3.20
N ALA A 114 3.11 -10.66 -4.12
CA ALA A 114 2.73 -12.05 -3.88
C ALA A 114 3.92 -12.97 -3.52
N LYS A 115 5.15 -12.58 -3.89
CA LYS A 115 6.39 -13.32 -3.59
C LYS A 115 6.87 -13.07 -2.17
N HIS A 116 6.41 -12.01 -1.52
CA HIS A 116 6.94 -11.62 -0.21
C HIS A 116 6.48 -12.59 0.89
N PRO A 117 7.37 -13.08 1.78
CA PRO A 117 7.03 -14.06 2.82
C PRO A 117 5.88 -13.64 3.74
N ILE A 118 5.78 -12.35 4.07
CA ILE A 118 4.66 -11.81 4.86
C ILE A 118 3.32 -11.99 4.13
N ILE A 119 3.26 -11.75 2.81
CA ILE A 119 2.03 -11.88 2.03
C ILE A 119 1.61 -13.36 1.93
N LYS A 120 2.57 -14.27 1.72
CA LYS A 120 2.34 -15.72 1.76
C LYS A 120 1.79 -16.19 3.12
N LYS A 121 2.38 -15.70 4.22
CA LYS A 121 1.93 -16.03 5.58
C LYS A 121 0.57 -15.40 5.90
N LEU A 122 0.31 -14.19 5.41
CA LEU A 122 -0.98 -13.52 5.57
C LEU A 122 -2.10 -14.35 4.95
N HIS A 123 -1.91 -14.87 3.73
CA HIS A 123 -2.89 -15.77 3.10
C HIS A 123 -3.23 -16.97 4.00
N LYS A 124 -2.22 -17.64 4.58
CA LYS A 124 -2.43 -18.74 5.53
C LYS A 124 -3.18 -18.29 6.80
N LEU A 125 -2.85 -17.10 7.31
CA LEU A 125 -3.50 -16.53 8.49
C LEU A 125 -4.99 -16.26 8.28
N VAL A 126 -5.43 -15.90 7.07
CA VAL A 126 -6.85 -15.66 6.77
C VAL A 126 -7.73 -16.85 7.19
N SER A 127 -7.24 -18.08 7.00
CA SER A 127 -7.95 -19.30 7.37
C SER A 127 -7.69 -19.75 8.82
N SER A 128 -6.47 -19.55 9.34
CA SER A 128 -6.09 -20.09 10.66
C SER A 128 -6.40 -19.16 11.83
N ASP A 129 -6.30 -17.85 11.62
CA ASP A 129 -6.41 -16.82 12.67
C ASP A 129 -6.84 -15.49 12.04
N LYS A 130 -8.14 -15.36 11.78
CA LYS A 130 -8.71 -14.21 11.07
C LYS A 130 -8.50 -12.89 11.83
N GLU A 131 -8.48 -12.92 13.15
CA GLU A 131 -8.21 -11.74 13.98
C GLU A 131 -6.78 -11.23 13.74
N LEU A 132 -5.78 -12.12 13.85
CA LEU A 132 -4.40 -11.76 13.57
C LEU A 132 -4.21 -11.34 12.10
N ALA A 133 -4.87 -12.00 11.15
CA ALA A 133 -4.85 -11.61 9.74
C ALA A 133 -5.34 -10.17 9.54
N ASN A 134 -6.45 -9.79 10.20
CA ASN A 134 -6.99 -8.44 10.13
C ASN A 134 -5.99 -7.40 10.67
N MET A 135 -5.36 -7.67 11.82
CA MET A 135 -4.37 -6.78 12.42
C MET A 135 -3.14 -6.62 11.54
N VAL A 136 -2.61 -7.72 10.98
CA VAL A 136 -1.47 -7.70 10.05
C VAL A 136 -1.80 -6.87 8.81
N SER A 137 -2.98 -7.04 8.21
CA SER A 137 -3.40 -6.25 7.05
C SER A 137 -3.48 -4.76 7.34
N GLN A 138 -4.03 -4.37 8.50
CA GLN A 138 -4.09 -2.97 8.91
C GLN A 138 -2.68 -2.39 9.14
N GLN A 139 -1.78 -3.17 9.75
CA GLN A 139 -0.40 -2.73 9.96
C GLN A 139 0.37 -2.60 8.64
N LEU A 140 0.19 -3.54 7.69
CA LEU A 140 0.79 -3.46 6.36
C LEU A 140 0.35 -2.21 5.61
N PHE A 141 -0.95 -1.92 5.59
CA PHE A 141 -1.49 -0.69 5.01
C PHE A 141 -0.88 0.54 5.68
N SER A 142 -0.83 0.57 7.02
CA SER A 142 -0.27 1.68 7.78
C SER A 142 1.21 1.91 7.45
N ASN A 143 2.00 0.85 7.39
CA ASN A 143 3.42 0.92 7.01
C ASN A 143 3.61 1.44 5.57
N ALA A 144 2.76 1.00 4.65
CA ALA A 144 2.80 1.47 3.26
C ALA A 144 2.41 2.94 3.14
N MET A 145 1.44 3.42 3.94
CA MET A 145 1.09 4.84 4.04
C MET A 145 2.23 5.68 4.63
N VAL A 146 2.94 5.17 5.64
CA VAL A 146 4.13 5.85 6.20
C VAL A 146 5.20 5.99 5.12
N THR A 147 5.50 4.90 4.42
CA THR A 147 6.53 4.87 3.38
C THR A 147 6.18 5.82 2.23
N ALA A 148 4.90 5.95 1.88
CA ALA A 148 4.41 6.90 0.88
C ALA A 148 4.44 8.37 1.34
N GLY A 149 4.72 8.64 2.62
CA GLY A 149 4.72 9.99 3.19
C GLY A 149 3.32 10.58 3.37
N LEU A 150 2.30 9.74 3.55
CA LEU A 150 0.88 10.13 3.60
C LEU A 150 0.26 10.01 5.00
N VAL A 151 1.07 9.68 6.02
CA VAL A 151 0.61 9.61 7.41
C VAL A 151 0.67 10.98 8.06
N MET A 152 -0.43 11.39 8.70
CA MET A 152 -0.50 12.63 9.48
C MET A 152 -0.21 12.44 10.97
N ASP A 153 -0.67 11.35 11.57
CA ASP A 153 -0.46 11.07 12.99
C ASP A 153 0.06 9.63 13.19
N PRO A 154 1.36 9.46 13.49
CA PRO A 154 1.94 8.13 13.67
C PRO A 154 1.64 7.53 15.06
N ARG A 155 1.04 8.26 16.00
CA ARG A 155 0.83 7.75 17.38
C ARG A 155 -0.07 6.52 17.41
N ASN A 156 -1.12 6.50 16.60
CA ASN A 156 -2.01 5.34 16.49
C ASN A 156 -1.30 4.13 15.90
N LEU A 157 -0.29 4.33 15.04
CA LEU A 157 0.51 3.25 14.48
C LEU A 157 1.32 2.52 15.56
N VAL A 158 1.81 3.25 16.56
CA VAL A 158 2.52 2.67 17.71
C VAL A 158 1.60 1.80 18.57
N ASN A 159 0.35 2.23 18.79
CA ASN A 159 -0.61 1.42 19.52
C ASN A 159 -0.94 0.13 18.76
N HIS A 160 -1.25 0.24 17.46
CA HIS A 160 -1.57 -0.94 16.64
C HIS A 160 -0.43 -1.95 16.55
N ILE A 161 0.83 -1.49 16.45
CA ILE A 161 1.96 -2.42 16.40
C ILE A 161 2.17 -3.11 17.74
N ASN A 162 1.97 -2.42 18.87
CA ASN A 162 2.05 -3.04 20.19
C ASN A 162 0.98 -4.12 20.38
N ASP A 163 -0.27 -3.83 20.02
CA ASP A 163 -1.37 -4.79 20.08
C ASP A 163 -1.10 -6.00 19.16
N LEU A 164 -0.59 -5.74 17.95
CA LEU A 164 -0.20 -6.80 17.02
C LEU A 164 0.92 -7.68 17.58
N LEU A 165 1.92 -7.09 18.23
CA LEU A 165 3.03 -7.83 18.85
C LEU A 165 2.52 -8.69 20.01
N VAL A 166 1.63 -8.18 20.85
CA VAL A 166 0.99 -8.98 21.91
C VAL A 166 0.28 -10.18 21.30
N LYS A 167 -0.61 -9.96 20.31
CA LYS A 167 -1.36 -11.03 19.65
C LYS A 167 -0.45 -12.06 18.97
N ALA A 168 0.59 -11.59 18.29
CA ALA A 168 1.54 -12.46 17.60
C ALA A 168 2.37 -13.33 18.57
N LEU A 169 2.63 -12.83 19.77
CA LEU A 169 3.42 -13.51 20.79
C LEU A 169 2.60 -14.41 21.72
N GLU A 170 1.26 -14.38 21.70
CA GLU A 170 0.39 -15.26 22.52
C GLU A 170 0.66 -16.76 22.33
N LYS A 171 1.23 -17.15 21.19
CA LYS A 171 1.51 -18.55 20.83
C LYS A 171 2.93 -19.01 21.20
N HIS A 172 3.68 -18.17 21.92
CA HIS A 172 5.05 -18.40 22.37
C HIS A 172 5.15 -18.30 23.89
#